data_AF-A0A662IUA5-F1
#
_entry.id   AF-A0A662IUA5-F1
#
_cell.length_a   1.000
_cell.length_b   1.000
_cell.length_c   1.000
_cell.angle_alpha   90.00
_cell.angle_beta   90.00
_cell.angle_gamma   90.00
#
_symmetry.space_group_name_H-M   'P 1'
#
loop_
_entity.id
_entity.type
_entity.pdbx_description
1 polymer ?
#
loop_
_entity_poly.entity_id
_entity_poly.type
_entity_poly.pdbx_seq_one_letter_code
_entity_poly.pdbx_strand_id
1 'polypeptide(L)'
;TSMLSGQRITDCTSGFRALDRRAMEIFVEEYPLDFPDASALIYASFRGLRIAEVPILYRARPAGRSSLRSLQLLFYPLRQLYYILKVCCLKKL
;
A
#
# COMPACT_ATOMS: atom_id res chain seq x y z
N THR A 1 -8.61 -3.96 -2.06
CA THR A 1 -7.28 -4.36 -2.56
C THR A 1 -7.34 -5.70 -3.25
N SER A 2 -7.66 -6.79 -2.55
CA SER A 2 -7.65 -8.15 -3.12
C SER A 2 -8.49 -8.33 -4.39
N MET A 3 -9.66 -7.70 -4.47
CA MET A 3 -10.50 -7.69 -5.66
C MET A 3 -9.83 -6.98 -6.85
N LEU A 4 -9.11 -5.88 -6.59
CA LEU A 4 -8.45 -5.08 -7.62
C LEU A 4 -7.13 -5.72 -8.07
N SER A 5 -6.38 -6.31 -7.15
CA SER A 5 -5.11 -7.00 -7.45
C SER A 5 -5.30 -8.42 -7.98
N GLY A 6 -6.52 -8.96 -7.99
CA GLY A 6 -6.77 -10.35 -8.40
C GLY A 6 -6.03 -11.40 -7.57
N GLN A 7 -5.58 -11.04 -6.36
CA GLN A 7 -4.75 -11.85 -5.47
C GLN A 7 -5.24 -11.66 -4.04
N ARG A 8 -5.19 -12.71 -3.21
CA ARG A 8 -5.57 -12.61 -1.80
C ARG A 8 -4.49 -11.83 -1.05
N ILE A 9 -4.86 -10.67 -0.53
CA ILE A 9 -4.04 -9.84 0.36
C ILE A 9 -4.74 -9.78 1.72
N THR A 10 -4.04 -10.14 2.78
CA THR A 10 -4.52 -10.19 4.17
C THR A 10 -4.16 -8.93 4.95
N ASP A 11 -3.00 -8.32 4.70
CA ASP A 11 -2.58 -7.05 5.28
C ASP A 11 -2.21 -6.04 4.18
N CYS A 12 -3.18 -5.21 3.79
CA CYS A 12 -2.97 -4.17 2.80
C CYS A 12 -2.42 -2.86 3.39
N THR A 13 -2.22 -2.80 4.71
CA THR A 13 -1.76 -1.61 5.45
C THR A 13 -0.29 -1.66 5.82
N SER A 14 0.35 -2.83 5.75
CA SER A 14 1.78 -2.96 6.02
C SER A 14 2.61 -2.17 5.02
N GLY A 15 3.42 -1.25 5.56
CA GLY A 15 4.52 -0.59 4.84
C GLY A 15 5.84 -1.37 4.89
N PHE A 16 5.90 -2.48 5.63
CA PHE A 16 7.12 -3.28 5.73
C PHE A 16 7.20 -4.28 4.57
N ARG A 17 8.03 -3.96 3.58
CA ARG A 17 8.08 -4.67 2.29
C ARG A 17 9.51 -4.92 1.84
N ALA A 18 9.72 -6.08 1.22
CA ALA A 18 10.91 -6.37 0.44
C ALA A 18 10.58 -6.27 -1.05
N LEU A 19 11.47 -5.66 -1.83
CA LEU A 19 11.31 -5.45 -3.27
C LEU A 19 12.50 -6.09 -3.99
N ASP A 20 12.23 -6.81 -5.08
CA ASP A 20 13.27 -7.30 -5.98
C ASP A 20 13.66 -6.23 -7.01
N ARG A 21 14.62 -6.56 -7.88
CA ARG A 21 15.11 -5.61 -8.90
C ARG A 21 13.98 -5.09 -9.80
N ARG A 22 13.13 -5.98 -10.29
CA ARG A 22 12.02 -5.62 -11.19
C ARG A 22 11.01 -4.71 -10.50
N ALA A 23 10.68 -5.01 -9.24
CA ALA A 23 9.79 -4.18 -8.45
C ALA A 23 10.40 -2.79 -8.21
N MET A 24 11.70 -2.72 -7.89
CA MET A 24 12.40 -1.45 -7.74
C MET A 24 12.35 -0.61 -9.02
N GLU A 25 12.64 -1.19 -10.19
CA GLU A 25 12.56 -0.48 -11.49
C GLU A 25 11.17 0.14 -11.71
N ILE A 26 10.11 -0.63 -11.47
CA ILE A 26 8.72 -0.16 -11.60
C ILE A 26 8.41 0.98 -10.61
N PHE A 27 8.92 0.90 -9.39
CA PHE A 27 8.63 1.86 -8.32
C PHE A 27 9.51 3.11 -8.36
N VAL A 28 10.66 3.05 -9.03
CA VAL A 28 11.50 4.23 -9.32
C VAL A 28 10.82 5.16 -10.31
N GLU A 29 10.11 4.61 -11.30
CA GLU A 29 9.32 5.42 -12.24
C GLU A 29 8.18 6.17 -11.53
N GLU A 30 7.44 5.45 -10.69
CA GLU A 30 6.28 6.01 -9.99
C GLU A 30 5.99 5.21 -8.71
N TYR A 31 6.11 5.89 -7.57
CA TYR A 31 5.69 5.37 -6.28
C TYR A 31 4.50 6.18 -5.76
N PRO A 32 3.38 5.55 -5.33
CA PRO A 32 2.26 6.27 -4.74
C PRO A 32 2.62 6.83 -3.34
N LEU A 33 3.30 7.98 -3.30
CA LEU A 33 3.92 8.53 -2.09
C LEU A 33 2.93 8.95 -0.99
N ASP A 34 1.75 9.42 -1.38
CA ASP A 34 0.80 9.98 -0.41
C ASP A 34 0.19 8.92 0.50
N PHE A 35 0.01 7.69 -0.02
CA PHE A 35 -0.68 6.58 0.63
C PHE A 35 -0.24 5.22 0.09
N PRO A 36 1.02 4.83 0.34
CA PRO A 36 1.64 3.71 -0.37
C PRO A 36 1.12 2.33 0.04
N ASP A 37 0.26 2.26 1.05
CA ASP A 37 -0.28 1.03 1.62
C ASP A 37 -1.02 0.19 0.58
N ALA A 38 -2.34 0.32 0.47
CA ALA A 38 -3.11 -0.46 -0.51
C ALA A 38 -2.80 -0.06 -1.96
N SER A 39 -2.48 1.22 -2.18
CA SER A 39 -2.34 1.77 -3.54
C SER A 39 -1.10 1.22 -4.26
N ALA A 40 0.03 1.06 -3.57
CA ALA A 40 1.23 0.51 -4.18
C ALA A 40 1.11 -1.01 -4.42
N LEU A 41 0.31 -1.74 -3.62
CA LEU A 41 -0.01 -3.14 -3.88
C LEU A 41 -0.89 -3.31 -5.13
N ILE A 42 -1.90 -2.45 -5.29
CA ILE A 42 -2.74 -2.42 -6.49
C ILE A 42 -1.88 -2.07 -7.71
N TYR A 43 -1.03 -1.05 -7.57
CA TYR A 43 -0.10 -0.63 -8.61
C TYR A 43 0.86 -1.74 -9.04
N ALA A 44 1.52 -2.39 -8.08
CA ALA A 44 2.41 -3.53 -8.32
C ALA A 44 1.69 -4.64 -9.08
N SER A 45 0.45 -4.96 -8.66
CA SER A 45 -0.36 -5.97 -9.31
C SER A 45 -0.73 -5.58 -10.76
N PHE A 46 -1.08 -4.32 -11.01
CA PHE A 46 -1.37 -3.84 -12.37
C PHE A 46 -0.14 -3.85 -13.28
N ARG A 47 1.07 -3.68 -12.72
CA ARG A 47 2.34 -3.82 -13.45
C ARG A 47 2.84 -5.28 -13.54
N GLY A 48 1.99 -6.25 -13.16
CA GLY A 48 2.26 -7.68 -13.30
C GLY A 48 3.29 -8.24 -12.32
N LEU A 49 3.49 -7.58 -11.17
CA LEU A 49 4.30 -8.11 -10.08
C LEU A 49 3.54 -9.16 -9.27
N ARG A 50 4.27 -10.18 -8.80
CA ARG A 50 3.74 -11.18 -7.86
C ARG A 50 3.93 -10.67 -6.44
N ILE A 51 2.87 -10.79 -5.63
CA ILE A 51 2.87 -10.32 -4.25
C ILE A 51 2.77 -11.55 -3.34
N ALA A 52 3.65 -11.65 -2.35
CA ALA A 52 3.62 -12.70 -1.34
C ALA A 52 3.62 -12.07 0.06
N GLU A 53 2.81 -12.62 0.96
CA GLU A 53 2.74 -12.20 2.35
C GLU A 53 3.52 -13.18 3.23
N VAL A 54 4.43 -12.65 4.05
CA VAL A 54 5.23 -13.43 4.99
C VAL A 54 4.79 -13.03 6.41
N PRO A 55 4.40 -13.99 7.27
CA PRO A 55 3.99 -13.68 8.63
C PRO A 55 5.17 -13.12 9.43
N ILE A 56 4.88 -12.07 10.22
CA ILE A 56 5.87 -11.42 11.09
C ILE A 56 5.31 -11.23 12.49
N LEU A 57 6.20 -11.18 13.47
CA LEU A 57 5.88 -10.79 14.85
C LEU A 57 5.95 -9.26 14.96
N TYR A 58 4.79 -8.62 15.14
CA TYR A 58 4.71 -7.19 15.43
C TYR A 58 5.32 -6.91 16.80
N ARG A 59 6.25 -5.96 16.85
CA ARG A 59 6.85 -5.48 18.11
C ARG A 59 6.20 -4.16 18.49
N ALA A 60 5.66 -4.10 19.71
CA ALA A 60 5.14 -2.86 20.25
C ALA A 60 6.26 -1.82 20.33
N ARG A 61 5.98 -0.59 19.89
CA ARG A 61 6.92 0.52 19.97
C ARG A 61 7.11 0.91 21.45
N PRO A 62 8.33 0.90 22.00
CA PRO A 62 8.55 1.12 23.43
C PRO A 62 8.45 2.60 23.84
N ALA A 63 8.64 3.54 22.92
CA ALA A 63 8.63 4.98 23.20
C ALA A 63 8.24 5.79 21.97
N GLY A 64 7.66 6.98 22.17
CA GLY A 64 7.24 7.90 21.12
C GLY A 64 5.72 8.07 21.06
N ARG A 65 5.26 8.98 20.20
CA ARG A 65 3.85 9.32 20.03
C ARG A 65 3.44 8.98 18.61
N SER A 66 2.29 8.31 18.45
CA SER A 66 1.71 8.09 17.12
C SER A 66 1.44 9.44 16.44
N SER A 67 1.81 9.54 15.18
CA SER A 67 1.48 10.67 14.30
C SER A 67 0.01 10.63 13.86
N LEU A 68 -0.69 9.51 14.07
CA LEU A 68 -2.12 9.34 13.81
C LEU A 68 -2.89 9.69 15.08
N ARG A 69 -3.38 10.92 15.19
CA ARG A 69 -4.16 11.39 16.35
C ARG A 69 -5.50 12.00 15.92
N SER A 70 -6.51 11.83 16.77
CA SER A 70 -7.76 12.58 16.73
C SER A 70 -8.53 12.44 15.39
N LEU A 71 -9.04 13.54 14.82
CA LEU A 71 -9.79 13.55 13.55
C LEU A 71 -9.03 12.92 12.37
N GLN A 72 -7.69 12.85 12.42
CA GLN A 72 -6.92 12.16 11.38
C GLN A 72 -7.26 10.67 11.30
N LEU A 73 -7.65 10.00 12.40
CA LEU A 73 -8.14 8.62 12.32
C LEU A 73 -9.42 8.49 11.47
N LEU A 74 -10.27 9.52 11.48
CA LEU A 74 -11.52 9.52 10.72
C LEU A 74 -11.30 9.88 9.25
N PHE A 75 -10.41 10.85 8.98
CA PHE A 75 -10.14 11.34 7.63
C PHE A 75 -9.13 10.47 6.86
N TYR A 76 -8.27 9.72 7.55
CA TYR A 76 -7.24 8.91 6.91
C TYR A 76 -7.83 7.81 5.99
N PRO A 77 -8.83 7.01 6.41
CA PRO A 77 -9.45 6.02 5.53
C PRO A 77 -10.16 6.64 4.31
N LEU A 78 -10.77 7.82 4.47
CA LEU A 78 -11.42 8.54 3.38
C LEU A 78 -10.40 9.02 2.35
N ARG A 79 -9.27 9.55 2.81
CA ARG A 79 -8.17 9.97 1.95
C ARG A 79 -7.55 8.76 1.25
N GLN A 80 -7.34 7.65 1.96
CA GLN A 80 -6.89 6.38 1.38
C GLN A 80 -7.80 5.91 0.24
N LEU A 81 -9.13 5.97 0.42
CA LEU A 81 -10.09 5.58 -0.60
C LEU A 81 -9.95 6.44 -1.87
N TYR A 82 -9.80 7.76 -1.72
CA TYR A 82 -9.56 8.66 -2.85
C TYR A 82 -8.32 8.27 -3.66
N TYR A 83 -7.21 7.92 -3.00
CA TYR A 83 -5.98 7.50 -3.68
C TYR A 83 -6.12 6.15 -4.38
N ILE A 84 -6.82 5.19 -3.77
CA ILE A 84 -7.15 3.93 -4.44
C ILE A 84 -7.93 4.20 -5.73
N LEU A 85 -8.94 5.07 -5.69
CA LEU A 85 -9.72 5.45 -6.87
C LEU A 85 -8.85 6.16 -7.92
N LYS A 86 -7.94 7.04 -7.50
CA LYS A 86 -7.00 7.73 -8.38
C LYS A 86 -6.10 6.74 -9.12
N VAL A 87 -5.51 5.76 -8.43
CA VAL A 87 -4.69 4.70 -9.05
C VAL A 87 -5.52 3.86 -10.02
N CYS A 88 -6.76 3.49 -9.64
CA CYS A 88 -7.67 2.77 -10.51
C CYS A 88 -8.07 3.55 -11.76
N CYS A 89 -8.19 4.88 -11.67
CA CYS A 89 -8.63 5.73 -12.78
C CYS A 89 -7.47 6.09 -13.72
N LEU A 90 -6.29 6.42 -13.17
CA LEU A 90 -5.12 6.83 -13.95
C LEU A 90 -4.47 5.70 -14.74
N LYS A 91 -4.65 4.43 -14.34
CA LYS A 91 -3.96 3.29 -14.96
C LYS A 91 -4.89 2.15 -15.40
N LYS A 92 -6.18 2.43 -15.62
CA LYS A 92 -7.10 1.57 -16.38
C LYS A 92 -7.05 1.82 -17.89
N LEU A 93 -6.16 2.72 -18.35
CA LEU A 93 -5.85 3.00 -19.75
C LEU A 93 -4.40 2.60 -20.05
#